data_AF-A0A014M394-F1
#
_entry.id   AF-A0A014M394-F1
#
_cell.length_a   1.000
_cell.length_b   1.000
_cell.length_c   1.000
_cell.angle_alpha   90.00
_cell.angle_beta   90.00
_cell.angle_gamma   90.00
#
_symmetry.space_group_name_H-M   'P 1'
#
loop_
_entity.id
_entity.type
_entity.pdbx_description
1 polymer ?
#
loop_
_entity_poly.entity_id
_entity_poly.type
_entity_poly.pdbx_seq_one_letter_code
_entity_poly.pdbx_strand_id
1 'polypeptide(L)'
;MKILGKKKQANPTQIDTKTEFRDYYDLINHPNFISFDALMNLTLLVSSQKAKSSMKEKYQKKVIDSYKSTTELVFKNFVISWQRSSRFGSKGLVPIIAQVESSNVRASNFYSDSSDSRFSALLGNLNTLAWDFIANKSRFVEVVEGCIVFLDPQTKTLKVIFSEVSLASSLEDQNQPNKKR
;
A
#
# COMPACT_ATOMS: atom_id res chain seq x y z
N MET A 1 -17.86 36.30 -35.90
CA MET A 1 -18.40 35.30 -34.94
C MET A 1 -17.24 34.60 -34.25
N LYS A 2 -17.12 34.72 -32.91
CA LYS A 2 -16.15 33.95 -32.10
C LYS A 2 -16.95 33.12 -31.09
N ILE A 3 -16.97 31.79 -31.28
CA ILE A 3 -17.58 30.87 -30.33
C ILE A 3 -16.50 30.50 -29.31
N LEU A 4 -16.41 31.26 -28.20
CA LEU A 4 -15.64 30.83 -27.04
C LEU A 4 -16.46 29.80 -26.26
N GLY A 5 -16.15 28.52 -26.46
CA GLY A 5 -16.67 27.44 -25.62
C GLY A 5 -16.17 27.62 -24.18
N LYS A 6 -17.09 27.83 -23.24
CA LYS A 6 -16.78 27.81 -21.81
C LYS A 6 -16.25 26.42 -21.44
N LYS A 7 -14.99 26.32 -21.01
CA LYS A 7 -14.47 25.11 -20.36
C LYS A 7 -15.32 24.83 -19.12
N LYS A 8 -16.12 23.77 -19.14
CA LYS A 8 -16.73 23.21 -17.93
C LYS A 8 -15.59 22.87 -16.97
N GLN A 9 -15.49 23.62 -15.88
CA GLN A 9 -14.68 23.20 -14.74
C GLN A 9 -15.33 21.92 -14.21
N ALA A 10 -14.59 20.81 -14.26
CA ALA A 10 -15.00 19.59 -13.59
C ALA A 10 -15.00 19.89 -12.09
N ASN A 11 -16.16 19.80 -11.45
CA ASN A 11 -16.25 19.82 -9.99
C ASN A 11 -15.38 18.67 -9.46
N PRO A 12 -14.50 18.91 -8.47
CA PRO A 12 -13.86 17.81 -7.77
C PRO A 12 -14.97 17.05 -7.07
N THR A 13 -15.28 15.86 -7.56
CA THR A 13 -16.21 14.94 -6.91
C THR A 13 -15.68 14.71 -5.50
N GLN A 14 -16.42 15.14 -4.47
CA GLN A 14 -16.10 14.80 -3.10
C GLN A 14 -16.16 13.26 -2.98
N ILE A 15 -15.02 12.66 -2.64
CA ILE A 15 -14.90 11.22 -2.41
C ILE A 15 -15.62 10.89 -1.11
N ASP A 16 -16.70 10.11 -1.20
CA ASP A 16 -17.27 9.45 -0.02
C ASP A 16 -16.39 8.23 0.32
N THR A 17 -15.45 8.44 1.23
CA THR A 17 -14.42 7.47 1.61
C THR A 17 -15.02 6.13 2.07
N LYS A 18 -16.18 6.13 2.74
CA LYS A 18 -16.82 4.88 3.18
C LYS A 18 -17.34 4.03 2.03
N THR A 19 -17.85 4.68 0.98
CA THR A 19 -18.40 3.96 -0.18
C THR A 19 -17.29 3.54 -1.15
N GLU A 20 -16.29 4.38 -1.37
CA GLU A 20 -15.22 4.10 -2.33
C GLU A 20 -14.25 3.00 -1.85
N PHE A 21 -13.93 2.98 -0.56
CA PHE A 21 -13.02 2.00 0.06
C PHE A 21 -13.76 0.92 0.84
N ARG A 22 -15.06 0.71 0.56
CA ARG A 22 -15.88 -0.28 1.28
C ARG A 22 -15.22 -1.65 1.34
N ASP A 23 -14.68 -2.12 0.22
CA ASP A 23 -14.06 -3.45 0.14
C ASP A 23 -12.88 -3.60 1.11
N TYR A 24 -12.13 -2.51 1.38
CA TYR A 24 -11.06 -2.50 2.39
C TYR A 24 -11.65 -2.62 3.79
N TYR A 25 -12.63 -1.78 4.11
CA TYR A 25 -13.26 -1.75 5.43
C TYR A 25 -14.06 -3.03 5.75
N ASP A 26 -14.58 -3.71 4.74
CA ASP A 26 -15.19 -5.03 4.90
C ASP A 26 -14.13 -6.09 5.25
N LEU A 27 -12.97 -6.05 4.57
CA LEU A 27 -11.89 -7.02 4.81
C LEU A 27 -11.20 -6.85 6.15
N ILE A 28 -11.00 -5.64 6.67
CA ILE A 28 -10.37 -5.48 8.00
C ILE A 28 -11.21 -6.07 9.14
N ASN A 29 -12.52 -6.22 8.92
CA ASN A 29 -13.45 -6.84 9.86
C ASN A 29 -13.59 -8.35 9.64
N HIS A 30 -12.95 -8.91 8.61
CA HIS A 30 -13.04 -10.32 8.28
C HIS A 30 -12.25 -11.17 9.30
N PRO A 31 -12.76 -12.33 9.76
CA PRO A 31 -12.08 -13.17 10.77
C PRO A 31 -10.71 -13.72 10.33
N ASN A 32 -10.45 -13.74 9.01
CA ASN A 32 -9.17 -14.15 8.42
C ASN A 32 -8.21 -12.99 8.11
N PHE A 33 -8.52 -11.79 8.58
CA PHE A 33 -7.67 -10.62 8.42
C PHE A 33 -6.47 -10.67 9.37
N ILE A 34 -5.31 -10.24 8.87
CA ILE A 34 -4.09 -10.00 9.62
C ILE A 34 -3.69 -8.55 9.34
N SER A 35 -3.76 -7.71 10.38
CA SER A 35 -3.33 -6.33 10.30
C SER A 35 -1.82 -6.21 10.16
N PHE A 36 -1.37 -5.06 9.64
CA PHE A 36 0.04 -4.75 9.53
C PHE A 36 0.74 -4.82 10.90
N ASP A 37 0.09 -4.32 11.95
CA ASP A 37 0.61 -4.37 13.31
C ASP A 37 0.79 -5.80 13.81
N ALA A 38 -0.16 -6.69 13.54
CA ALA A 38 -0.06 -8.09 13.93
C ALA A 38 1.09 -8.80 13.18
N LEU A 39 1.19 -8.58 11.86
CA LEU A 39 2.27 -9.11 11.03
C LEU A 39 3.65 -8.61 11.48
N MET A 40 3.78 -7.30 11.71
CA MET A 40 5.02 -6.67 12.12
C MET A 40 5.45 -7.11 13.52
N ASN A 41 4.51 -7.19 14.48
CA ASN A 41 4.82 -7.67 15.82
C ASN A 41 5.31 -9.12 15.80
N LEU A 42 4.67 -9.98 15.00
CA LEU A 42 5.12 -11.36 14.82
C LEU A 42 6.51 -11.42 14.16
N THR A 43 6.75 -10.55 13.17
CA THR A 43 8.05 -10.43 12.50
C THR A 43 9.15 -10.05 13.51
N LEU A 44 8.90 -9.03 14.33
CA LEU A 44 9.85 -8.59 15.36
C LEU A 44 10.16 -9.71 16.36
N LEU A 45 9.12 -10.46 16.77
CA LEU A 45 9.26 -11.61 17.66
C LEU A 45 10.16 -12.69 17.05
N VAL A 46 9.92 -13.12 15.80
CA VAL A 46 10.74 -14.16 15.15
C VAL A 46 12.15 -13.66 14.83
N SER A 47 12.34 -12.35 14.63
CA SER A 47 13.66 -11.73 14.46
C SER A 47 14.41 -11.52 15.79
N SER A 48 13.85 -11.94 16.94
CA SER A 48 14.38 -11.69 18.28
C SER A 48 14.67 -10.20 18.54
N GLN A 49 13.88 -9.32 17.92
CA GLN A 49 13.96 -7.87 18.11
C GLN A 49 12.94 -7.43 19.17
N LYS A 50 13.30 -6.43 19.96
CA LYS A 50 12.36 -5.84 20.94
C LYS A 50 11.17 -5.20 20.22
N ALA A 51 9.98 -5.25 20.82
CA ALA A 51 8.76 -4.68 20.26
C ALA A 51 8.85 -3.15 19.99
N LYS A 52 9.61 -2.40 20.82
CA LYS A 52 9.95 -0.98 20.60
C LYS A 52 11.22 -0.83 19.74
N SER A 53 11.28 -1.51 18.61
CA SER A 53 12.42 -1.43 17.71
C SER A 53 12.24 -0.27 16.73
N SER A 54 13.27 0.56 16.58
CA SER A 54 13.37 1.56 15.51
C SER A 54 13.24 0.97 14.10
N MET A 55 13.29 -0.36 13.98
CA MET A 55 13.06 -1.09 12.74
C MET A 55 11.62 -0.95 12.22
N LYS A 56 10.61 -0.91 13.09
CA LYS A 56 9.22 -0.69 12.67
C LYS A 56 9.06 0.72 12.09
N GLU A 57 9.61 1.72 12.78
CA GLU A 57 9.58 3.12 12.35
C GLU A 57 10.33 3.30 11.03
N LYS A 58 11.50 2.65 10.88
CA LYS A 58 12.26 2.63 9.62
C LYS A 58 11.44 2.03 8.48
N TYR A 59 10.72 0.94 8.73
CA TYR A 59 9.83 0.32 7.75
C TYR A 59 8.67 1.26 7.37
N GLN A 60 7.94 1.78 8.35
CA GLN A 60 6.81 2.69 8.11
C GLN A 60 7.26 3.95 7.36
N LYS A 61 8.40 4.53 7.73
CA LYS A 61 8.99 5.66 7.02
C LYS A 61 9.24 5.32 5.55
N LYS A 62 9.84 4.16 5.27
CA LYS A 62 10.09 3.69 3.90
C LYS A 62 8.79 3.51 3.10
N VAL A 63 7.71 3.02 3.73
CA VAL A 63 6.37 2.93 3.11
C VAL A 63 5.84 4.32 2.75
N ILE A 64 5.82 5.24 3.73
CA ILE A 64 5.31 6.61 3.54
C ILE A 64 6.10 7.34 2.43
N ASP A 65 7.43 7.23 2.45
CA ASP A 65 8.28 7.83 1.43
C ASP A 65 7.96 7.25 0.04
N SER A 66 7.63 5.96 -0.04
CA SER A 66 7.25 5.28 -1.29
C SER A 66 5.86 5.69 -1.77
N TYR A 67 4.88 5.86 -0.88
CA TYR A 67 3.55 6.38 -1.21
C TYR A 67 3.61 7.80 -1.77
N LYS A 68 4.39 8.68 -1.13
CA LYS A 68 4.57 10.08 -1.56
C LYS A 68 5.24 10.19 -2.93
N SER A 69 6.21 9.33 -3.20
CA SER A 69 6.98 9.35 -4.44
C SER A 69 6.44 8.39 -5.50
N THR A 70 5.37 7.65 -5.20
CA THR A 70 4.79 6.60 -6.07
C THR A 70 5.82 5.58 -6.56
N THR A 71 6.82 5.28 -5.73
CA THR A 71 7.84 4.27 -6.05
C THR A 71 7.34 2.89 -5.70
N GLU A 72 7.53 1.92 -6.59
CA GLU A 72 7.10 0.53 -6.42
C GLU A 72 7.59 -0.09 -5.11
N LEU A 73 6.73 -0.84 -4.43
CA LEU A 73 7.09 -1.62 -3.24
C LEU A 73 7.42 -3.05 -3.68
N VAL A 74 8.70 -3.39 -3.72
CA VAL A 74 9.15 -4.69 -4.23
C VAL A 74 9.26 -5.70 -3.09
N PHE A 75 8.31 -6.62 -3.03
CA PHE A 75 8.35 -7.77 -2.14
C PHE A 75 8.95 -8.97 -2.87
N LYS A 76 9.27 -10.03 -2.13
CA LYS A 76 9.89 -11.24 -2.69
C LYS A 76 9.02 -11.91 -3.77
N ASN A 77 7.71 -11.91 -3.58
CA ASN A 77 6.76 -12.68 -4.38
C ASN A 77 5.81 -11.82 -5.23
N PHE A 78 5.84 -10.50 -5.05
CA PHE A 78 4.97 -9.57 -5.75
C PHE A 78 5.51 -8.14 -5.63
N VAL A 79 4.96 -7.25 -6.44
CA VAL A 79 5.24 -5.82 -6.40
C VAL A 79 3.93 -5.08 -6.24
N ILE A 80 3.88 -4.11 -5.32
CA ILE A 80 2.80 -3.13 -5.29
C ILE A 80 3.25 -1.93 -6.13
N SER A 81 2.52 -1.68 -7.22
CA SER A 81 2.74 -0.57 -8.14
C SER A 81 1.53 0.36 -8.17
N TRP A 82 1.59 1.45 -8.91
CA TRP A 82 0.50 2.44 -9.00
C TRP A 82 0.03 2.61 -10.44
N GLN A 83 -1.29 2.53 -10.63
CA GLN A 83 -1.91 2.73 -11.93
C GLN A 83 -3.09 3.70 -11.83
N ARG A 84 -3.38 4.43 -12.91
CA ARG A 84 -4.59 5.25 -13.00
C ARG A 84 -5.83 4.36 -13.01
N SER A 85 -6.83 4.73 -12.22
CA SER A 85 -8.13 4.06 -12.23
C SER A 85 -9.23 5.06 -12.54
N SER A 86 -10.05 4.77 -13.55
CA SER A 86 -11.22 5.58 -13.89
C SER A 86 -12.25 5.65 -12.75
N ARG A 87 -12.28 4.62 -11.88
CA ARG A 87 -13.13 4.58 -10.68
C ARG A 87 -12.77 5.67 -9.66
N PHE A 88 -11.49 6.05 -9.59
CA PHE A 88 -10.96 7.03 -8.62
C PHE A 88 -10.58 8.37 -9.29
N GLY A 89 -11.19 8.66 -10.46
CA GLY A 89 -10.95 9.87 -11.23
C GLY A 89 -9.66 9.84 -12.06
N SER A 90 -9.57 10.73 -13.05
CA SER A 90 -8.50 10.72 -14.07
C SER A 90 -7.08 10.99 -13.54
N LYS A 91 -6.94 11.42 -12.28
CA LYS A 91 -5.66 11.73 -11.64
C LYS A 91 -5.31 10.76 -10.50
N GLY A 92 -6.25 9.93 -10.04
CA GLY A 92 -6.03 9.01 -8.92
C GLY A 92 -5.15 7.84 -9.34
N LEU A 93 -3.94 7.78 -8.76
CA LEU A 93 -3.10 6.59 -8.81
C LEU A 93 -3.49 5.66 -7.67
N VAL A 94 -3.80 4.42 -8.00
CA VAL A 94 -4.21 3.40 -7.05
C VAL A 94 -3.23 2.23 -7.01
N PRO A 95 -3.05 1.58 -5.85
CA PRO A 95 -2.27 0.37 -5.75
C PRO A 95 -2.77 -0.75 -6.66
N ILE A 96 -1.83 -1.42 -7.31
CA ILE A 96 -2.04 -2.64 -8.10
C ILE A 96 -0.99 -3.69 -7.73
N ILE A 97 -1.29 -4.96 -7.99
CA ILE A 97 -0.31 -6.04 -7.90
C ILE A 97 0.33 -6.29 -9.27
N ALA A 98 1.65 -6.33 -9.30
CA ALA A 98 2.46 -6.84 -10.40
C ALA A 98 3.35 -8.00 -9.92
N GLN A 99 3.81 -8.83 -10.86
CA GLN A 99 4.72 -9.95 -10.56
C GLN A 99 6.20 -9.53 -10.59
N VAL A 100 6.51 -8.49 -11.36
CA VAL A 100 7.87 -7.97 -11.56
C VAL A 100 7.80 -6.45 -11.53
N GLU A 101 8.87 -5.82 -11.04
CA GLU A 101 9.01 -4.36 -11.06
C GLU A 101 9.04 -3.82 -12.49
N SER A 102 8.56 -2.58 -12.65
CA SER A 102 8.59 -1.90 -13.94
C SER A 102 9.99 -1.34 -14.23
N SER A 103 10.42 -1.43 -15.49
CA SER A 103 11.72 -0.87 -15.91
C SER A 103 11.74 0.67 -16.01
N ASN A 104 10.59 1.32 -15.92
CA ASN A 104 10.44 2.77 -16.10
C ASN A 104 9.92 3.50 -14.86
N VAL A 105 9.72 2.79 -13.74
CA VAL A 105 9.33 3.37 -12.46
C VAL A 105 10.43 3.07 -11.45
N ARG A 106 10.67 4.01 -10.53
CA ARG A 106 11.61 3.77 -9.43
C ARG A 106 11.00 2.78 -8.45
N ALA A 107 11.84 1.90 -7.92
CA ALA A 107 11.44 0.89 -6.94
C ALA A 107 12.14 1.08 -5.59
N SER A 108 11.44 0.69 -4.54
CA SER A 108 11.95 0.57 -3.18
C SER A 108 11.92 -0.91 -2.79
N ASN A 109 13.08 -1.48 -2.47
CA ASN A 109 13.19 -2.89 -2.14
C ASN A 109 12.68 -3.17 -0.71
N PHE A 110 11.61 -3.94 -0.57
CA PHE A 110 11.01 -4.39 0.69
C PHE A 110 11.34 -5.85 1.04
N TYR A 111 12.25 -6.47 0.30
CA TYR A 111 12.76 -7.82 0.55
C TYR A 111 14.13 -7.83 1.22
N SER A 112 15.02 -6.91 0.85
CA SER A 112 16.36 -6.81 1.43
C SER A 112 16.87 -5.37 1.50
N ASP A 113 17.84 -5.14 2.39
CA ASP A 113 18.55 -3.86 2.53
C ASP A 113 20.06 -4.10 2.39
N SER A 114 20.70 -3.37 1.47
CA SER A 114 22.13 -3.54 1.16
C SER A 114 23.05 -2.92 2.21
N SER A 115 22.54 -2.02 3.04
CA SER A 115 23.30 -1.24 4.01
C SER A 115 23.15 -1.72 5.45
N ASP A 116 22.04 -2.39 5.76
CA ASP A 116 21.68 -2.79 7.12
C ASP A 116 21.21 -4.24 7.15
N SER A 117 22.12 -5.14 7.53
CA SER A 117 21.86 -6.59 7.59
C SER A 117 20.73 -6.96 8.57
N ARG A 118 20.58 -6.21 9.67
CA ARG A 118 19.51 -6.46 10.65
C ARG A 118 18.16 -6.08 10.08
N PHE A 119 18.09 -4.93 9.40
CA PHE A 119 16.86 -4.55 8.69
C PHE A 119 16.57 -5.51 7.53
N SER A 120 17.59 -5.97 6.80
CA SER A 120 17.42 -6.98 5.77
C SER A 120 16.85 -8.29 6.33
N ALA A 121 17.28 -8.74 7.52
CA ALA A 121 16.73 -9.92 8.17
C ALA A 121 15.26 -9.72 8.58
N LEU A 122 14.90 -8.54 9.08
CA LEU A 122 13.51 -8.17 9.36
C LEU A 122 12.65 -8.25 8.09
N LEU A 123 13.11 -7.65 6.99
CA LEU A 123 12.40 -7.67 5.71
C LEU A 123 12.22 -9.10 5.20
N GLY A 124 13.26 -9.94 5.27
CA GLY A 124 13.19 -11.35 4.89
C GLY A 124 12.16 -12.13 5.70
N ASN A 125 12.13 -11.94 7.02
CA ASN A 125 11.14 -12.58 7.90
C ASN A 125 9.72 -12.07 7.62
N LEU A 126 9.54 -10.77 7.40
CA LEU A 126 8.25 -10.17 7.07
C LEU A 126 7.70 -10.78 5.77
N ASN A 127 8.52 -10.85 4.72
CA ASN A 127 8.12 -11.43 3.43
C ASN A 127 7.74 -12.91 3.58
N THR A 128 8.52 -13.66 4.36
CA THR A 128 8.26 -15.10 4.58
C THR A 128 6.93 -15.30 5.30
N LEU A 129 6.68 -14.55 6.38
CA LEU A 129 5.43 -14.62 7.14
C LEU A 129 4.23 -14.15 6.31
N ALA A 130 4.35 -13.01 5.64
CA ALA A 130 3.29 -12.46 4.80
C ALA A 130 2.90 -13.47 3.71
N TRP A 131 3.88 -14.03 3.01
CA TRP A 131 3.62 -14.99 1.94
C TRP A 131 3.01 -16.29 2.47
N ASP A 132 3.46 -16.80 3.61
CA ASP A 132 2.86 -17.98 4.23
C ASP A 132 1.38 -17.76 4.59
N PHE A 133 1.06 -16.60 5.16
CA PHE A 133 -0.32 -16.24 5.47
C PHE A 133 -1.19 -16.10 4.21
N ILE A 134 -0.67 -15.45 3.16
CA ILE A 134 -1.40 -15.22 1.91
C ILE A 134 -1.60 -16.53 1.13
N ALA A 135 -0.51 -17.25 0.84
CA ALA A 135 -0.50 -18.35 -0.11
C ALA A 135 -0.90 -19.69 0.53
N ASN A 136 -0.46 -19.96 1.75
CA ASN A 136 -0.68 -21.27 2.39
C ASN A 136 -1.88 -21.28 3.33
N LYS A 137 -2.15 -20.15 4.01
CA LYS A 137 -3.22 -20.04 5.01
C LYS A 137 -4.45 -19.29 4.52
N SER A 138 -4.46 -18.82 3.26
CA SER A 138 -5.58 -18.11 2.63
C SER A 138 -6.09 -16.93 3.48
N ARG A 139 -5.17 -16.13 4.02
CA ARG A 139 -5.48 -14.96 4.86
C ARG A 139 -5.48 -13.67 4.04
N PHE A 140 -6.22 -12.69 4.53
CA PHE A 140 -6.16 -11.30 4.05
C PHE A 140 -5.09 -10.57 4.84
N VAL A 141 -3.99 -10.17 4.21
CA VAL A 141 -2.82 -9.67 4.93
C VAL A 141 -2.55 -8.23 4.55
N GLU A 142 -2.63 -7.33 5.52
CA GLU A 142 -2.17 -5.96 5.36
C GLU A 142 -0.63 -5.94 5.45
N VAL A 143 0.02 -5.92 4.28
CA VAL A 143 1.49 -6.02 4.20
C VAL A 143 2.17 -4.68 4.45
N VAL A 144 1.45 -3.60 4.18
CA VAL A 144 1.77 -2.21 4.52
C VAL A 144 0.46 -1.51 4.86
N GLU A 145 0.49 -0.50 5.73
CA GLU A 145 -0.72 0.24 6.12
C GLU A 145 -1.51 0.70 4.90
N GLY A 146 -2.79 0.33 4.84
CA GLY A 146 -3.68 0.68 3.75
C GLY A 146 -3.58 -0.18 2.50
N CYS A 147 -2.80 -1.26 2.46
CA CYS A 147 -2.81 -2.26 1.38
C CYS A 147 -2.95 -3.69 1.92
N ILE A 148 -4.08 -4.32 1.63
CA ILE A 148 -4.38 -5.72 1.93
C ILE A 148 -4.11 -6.57 0.70
N VAL A 149 -3.23 -7.56 0.82
CA VAL A 149 -2.88 -8.51 -0.22
C VAL A 149 -3.41 -9.89 0.13
N PHE A 150 -3.98 -10.59 -0.85
CA PHE A 150 -4.53 -11.92 -0.68
C PHE A 150 -4.61 -12.68 -2.01
N LEU A 151 -4.67 -14.01 -1.92
CA LEU A 151 -4.96 -14.87 -3.06
C LEU A 151 -6.48 -15.04 -3.16
N ASP A 152 -7.06 -14.61 -4.27
CA ASP A 152 -8.51 -14.73 -4.46
C ASP A 152 -8.93 -16.21 -4.49
N PRO A 153 -9.91 -16.64 -3.67
CA PRO A 153 -10.26 -18.04 -3.57
C PRO A 153 -10.88 -18.61 -4.86
N GLN A 154 -11.50 -17.76 -5.70
CA GLN A 154 -12.15 -18.16 -6.94
C GLN A 154 -11.17 -18.14 -8.12
N THR A 155 -10.45 -17.03 -8.32
CA THR A 155 -9.58 -16.85 -9.48
C THR A 155 -8.16 -17.37 -9.26
N LYS A 156 -7.78 -17.66 -8.02
CA LYS A 156 -6.40 -18.02 -7.63
C LYS A 156 -5.37 -16.99 -8.08
N THR A 157 -5.78 -15.74 -8.24
CA THR A 157 -4.89 -14.63 -8.58
C THR A 157 -4.63 -13.76 -7.36
N LEU A 158 -3.41 -13.25 -7.26
CA LEU A 158 -3.03 -12.32 -6.20
C LEU A 158 -3.73 -10.98 -6.44
N LYS A 159 -4.39 -10.45 -5.41
CA LYS A 159 -5.11 -9.18 -5.45
C LYS A 159 -4.61 -8.25 -4.36
N VAL A 160 -4.78 -6.95 -4.59
CA VAL A 160 -4.64 -5.90 -3.59
C VAL A 160 -5.96 -5.16 -3.45
N ILE A 161 -6.38 -4.95 -2.21
CA ILE A 161 -7.44 -4.01 -1.83
C ILE A 161 -6.79 -2.95 -0.96
N PHE A 162 -7.22 -1.71 -1.09
CA PHE A 162 -6.52 -0.58 -0.49
C PHE A 162 -7.47 0.46 0.11
N SER A 163 -6.96 1.24 1.04
CA SER A 163 -7.63 2.40 1.63
C SER A 163 -7.04 3.71 1.12
N GLU A 164 -7.65 4.82 1.52
CA GLU A 164 -7.17 6.16 1.26
C GLU A 164 -5.72 6.42 1.72
N VAL A 165 -5.23 5.68 2.72
CA VAL A 165 -3.87 5.81 3.27
C VAL A 165 -2.79 5.52 2.22
N SER A 166 -3.10 4.64 1.28
CA SER A 166 -2.18 4.22 0.21
C SER A 166 -2.16 5.14 -1.02
N LEU A 167 -3.05 6.15 -1.05
CA LEU A 167 -3.16 7.06 -2.18
C LEU A 167 -2.08 8.12 -2.13
N ALA A 168 -1.40 8.35 -3.26
CA ALA A 168 -0.42 9.44 -3.36
C ALA A 168 -1.05 10.81 -3.03
N SER A 169 -2.29 11.03 -3.46
CA SER A 169 -3.02 12.29 -3.26
C SER A 169 -3.40 12.56 -1.81
N SER A 170 -3.60 11.54 -0.98
CA SER A 170 -4.00 11.73 0.42
C SER A 170 -2.86 12.32 1.28
N LEU A 171 -1.62 12.28 0.78
CA LEU A 171 -0.42 12.76 1.48
C LEU A 171 0.00 14.17 1.04
N GLU A 172 -0.53 14.70 -0.08
CA GLU A 172 -0.27 16.06 -0.55
C GLU A 172 -1.13 17.11 0.19
N ASP A 173 -2.36 16.76 0.58
CA ASP A 173 -3.30 17.67 1.23
C ASP A 173 -2.92 18.07 2.67
N GLN A 174 -2.02 17.33 3.32
CA GLN A 174 -1.53 17.69 4.66
C GLN A 174 -0.41 18.77 4.65
N ASN A 175 0.10 19.15 3.48
CA ASN A 175 1.15 20.15 3.33
C ASN A 175 0.66 21.51 2.80
N GLN A 176 -0.65 21.71 2.65
CA GLN A 176 -1.17 23.06 2.37
C GLN A 176 -1.34 23.83 3.69
N PRO A 177 -0.53 24.88 3.97
CA PRO A 177 -0.82 25.77 5.08
C PRO A 177 -2.20 26.39 4.84
N ASN A 178 -3.04 26.38 5.88
CA ASN A 178 -4.33 27.06 5.95
C ASN A 178 -4.32 28.38 5.17
N LYS A 179 -4.79 28.37 3.91
CA LYS A 179 -5.32 29.57 3.26
C LYS A 179 -6.77 29.71 3.71
N LYS A 180 -6.96 30.11 4.96
CA LYS A 180 -8.22 30.74 5.36
C LYS A 180 -8.01 32.25 5.34
N ARG A 181 -8.77 32.84 4.41
CA ARG A 181 -9.15 34.25 4.35
C ARG A 181 -9.82 34.68 5.65
#